data_AF-A0A0N7Z9Y6-F1
#
_entry.id   AF-A0A0N7Z9Y6-F1
#
_cell.length_a   1.000
_cell.length_b   1.000
_cell.length_c   1.000
_cell.angle_alpha   90.00
_cell.angle_beta   90.00
_cell.angle_gamma   90.00
#
_symmetry.space_group_name_H-M   'P 1'
#
loop_
_entity.id
_entity.type
_entity.pdbx_description
1 polymer ?
#
loop_
_entity_poly.entity_id
_entity_poly.type
_entity_poly.pdbx_seq_one_letter_code
_entity_poly.pdbx_strand_id
1 'polypeptide(L)'
;MTPPWLHLTVLALGCLGASALSKNVGDASWGGLYPRESPTREVRSLDGLWNFRLAPLLDPDKGFREHWYSQPLSQTGAVISMAVPSSYNDITQDKALRDHIGWAWYDRTFYVPMRWQEDKLRVVLRLGSAHYNSIVYVNGVQVAKHEGGHLPIMAEISNHLSFVQENLVTVAINNTLTPTTIPQGSIHFQNDPTRYPPGYFTQSYNFDFTNYAGIHRPVFLYTTPRTYIEDILLTTAIDGTSGIVNYTIIAGSTRMGPHRLGNIGCSLKVLNQARKYVTSAIGCQGTIVLPNATLWWPYLMSDNPGYQYTLMISVSGASGDLDLYPQKVGIRSVGWNSTTLTINGVPVYLRGCGKHEDADIRGKGLDYPLMVKDFSLLKWLGANSFRTSHYPYAEEIMDMADQEGIMVVDEAPAVGLSGFGEELMKKHMSVMQELVRRDKNRPSVIMWSVGNEPQSNQAAAEGYFRSVVKATREDDPTRPVTCVLNRGPIELAVGDPVTYSLALY
;
A
#
# COMPACT_ATOMS: atom_id res chain seq x y z
N MET A 1 22.46 -29.50 -2.90
CA MET A 1 21.51 -29.37 -1.77
C MET A 1 21.05 -27.93 -1.76
N THR A 2 19.76 -27.68 -1.94
CA THR A 2 19.16 -26.35 -1.78
C THR A 2 19.30 -25.92 -0.31
N PRO A 3 19.72 -24.68 -0.01
CA PRO A 3 19.78 -24.21 1.38
C PRO A 3 18.40 -24.19 2.03
N PRO A 4 18.29 -24.48 3.34
CA PRO A 4 17.02 -24.52 4.07
C PRO A 4 16.21 -23.21 4.00
N TRP A 5 16.88 -22.07 3.79
CA TRP A 5 16.27 -20.74 3.75
C TRP A 5 15.53 -20.41 2.45
N LEU A 6 15.59 -21.26 1.40
CA LEU A 6 14.74 -21.10 0.21
C LEU A 6 13.29 -21.54 0.43
N HIS A 7 13.01 -22.27 1.50
CA HIS A 7 11.65 -22.59 1.89
C HIS A 7 11.12 -21.48 2.80
N LEU A 8 10.39 -20.52 2.23
CA LEU A 8 9.52 -19.58 2.98
C LEU A 8 8.49 -20.29 3.88
N THR A 9 8.42 -21.63 3.85
CA THR A 9 7.46 -22.46 4.58
C THR A 9 8.04 -23.24 5.77
N VAL A 10 9.30 -23.06 6.19
CA VAL A 10 9.84 -23.81 7.35
C VAL A 10 10.44 -22.87 8.40
N LEU A 11 9.59 -22.31 9.25
CA LEU A 11 9.88 -21.97 10.65
C LEU A 11 8.56 -21.95 11.44
N ALA A 12 7.93 -23.13 11.52
CA ALA A 12 6.88 -23.44 12.51
C ALA A 12 7.28 -24.59 13.46
N LEU A 13 8.48 -25.15 13.33
CA LEU A 13 8.99 -26.20 14.23
C LEU A 13 10.19 -25.68 15.02
N GLY A 14 9.90 -25.18 16.21
CA GLY A 14 10.90 -24.66 17.16
C GLY A 14 10.30 -24.01 18.42
N CYS A 15 9.00 -23.71 18.44
CA CYS A 15 8.30 -23.18 19.61
C CYS A 15 7.49 -24.26 20.34
N LEU A 16 8.17 -25.25 20.91
CA LEU A 16 7.61 -26.11 21.96
C LEU A 16 8.33 -25.79 23.27
N GLY A 17 7.86 -24.76 23.98
CA GLY A 17 8.45 -24.38 25.25
C GLY A 17 8.13 -22.99 25.80
N ALA A 18 6.94 -22.42 25.55
CA ALA A 18 6.38 -21.32 26.35
C ALA A 18 4.87 -21.26 26.12
N SER A 19 4.12 -21.96 26.95
CA SER A 19 2.66 -21.95 26.95
C SER A 19 2.13 -20.64 27.55
N ALA A 20 1.14 -20.08 26.85
CA ALA A 20 0.20 -19.02 27.22
C ALA A 20 0.60 -17.57 26.84
N LEU A 21 -0.20 -17.01 25.92
CA LEU A 21 -0.36 -15.59 25.49
C LEU A 21 0.36 -15.17 24.19
N SER A 22 -0.17 -15.61 23.04
CA SER A 22 -0.08 -14.88 21.76
C SER A 22 -1.09 -15.48 20.75
N LYS A 23 -2.38 -15.25 20.98
CA LYS A 23 -3.41 -15.38 19.95
C LYS A 23 -3.81 -13.96 19.55
N ASN A 24 -3.21 -13.42 18.49
CA ASN A 24 -3.67 -12.30 17.64
C ASN A 24 -2.52 -11.69 16.82
N VAL A 25 -1.70 -12.51 16.15
CA VAL A 25 -0.87 -12.01 15.05
C VAL A 25 -1.63 -12.33 13.77
N GLY A 26 -2.50 -11.41 13.34
CA GLY A 26 -3.26 -11.57 12.09
C GLY A 26 -2.38 -11.25 10.88
N ASP A 27 -2.58 -11.95 9.76
CA ASP A 27 -2.10 -11.48 8.46
C ASP A 27 -2.68 -10.08 8.21
N ALA A 28 -1.82 -9.08 8.15
CA ALA A 28 -2.22 -7.68 8.00
C ALA A 28 -2.61 -7.38 6.55
N SER A 29 -3.71 -7.95 6.06
CA SER A 29 -4.25 -7.72 4.70
C SER A 29 -5.00 -6.39 4.54
N TRP A 30 -5.01 -5.56 5.57
CA TRP A 30 -5.58 -4.20 5.56
C TRP A 30 -4.59 -3.25 6.20
N GLY A 31 -3.90 -2.43 5.41
CA GLY A 31 -3.01 -1.39 5.93
C GLY A 31 -3.71 -0.10 6.39
N GLY A 32 -5.04 -0.13 6.50
CA GLY A 32 -5.86 0.94 7.07
C GLY A 32 -6.04 2.16 6.15
N LEU A 33 -6.98 3.02 6.53
CA LEU A 33 -7.09 4.36 5.96
C LEU A 33 -5.80 5.16 6.19
N TYR A 34 -5.44 6.02 5.23
CA TYR A 34 -4.27 6.89 5.37
C TYR A 34 -4.34 7.72 6.67
N PRO A 35 -3.28 7.79 7.49
CA PRO A 35 -3.29 8.60 8.70
C PRO A 35 -3.53 10.08 8.40
N ARG A 36 -4.55 10.67 9.02
CA ARG A 36 -4.85 12.11 8.90
C ARG A 36 -5.04 12.71 10.28
N GLU A 37 -4.40 13.85 10.51
CA GLU A 37 -4.64 14.63 11.72
C GLU A 37 -6.08 15.16 11.75
N SER A 38 -6.66 15.16 12.94
CA SER A 38 -7.98 15.71 13.22
C SER A 38 -8.05 16.14 14.68
N PRO A 39 -9.14 16.79 15.13
CA PRO A 39 -9.30 17.09 16.55
C PRO A 39 -9.26 15.86 17.48
N THR A 40 -9.37 14.64 16.94
CA THR A 40 -9.43 13.38 17.71
C THR A 40 -8.34 12.39 17.30
N ARG A 41 -7.45 12.75 16.37
CA ARG A 41 -6.40 11.89 15.83
C ARG A 41 -5.09 12.65 15.71
N GLU A 42 -4.03 12.06 16.24
CA GLU A 42 -2.69 12.59 16.09
C GLU A 42 -1.88 11.69 15.18
N VAL A 43 -1.03 12.29 14.36
CA VAL A 43 -0.10 11.57 13.48
C VAL A 43 1.30 12.06 13.78
N ARG A 44 2.21 11.13 14.03
CA ARG A 44 3.61 11.41 14.32
C ARG A 44 4.49 10.57 13.42
N SER A 45 5.34 11.23 12.64
CA SER A 45 6.35 10.57 11.82
C SER A 45 7.47 9.97 12.67
N LEU A 46 7.92 8.78 12.27
CA LEU A 46 9.15 8.10 12.69
C LEU A 46 10.21 8.12 11.56
N ASP A 47 10.05 8.99 10.57
CA ASP A 47 11.03 9.20 9.50
C ASP A 47 12.31 9.85 10.05
N GLY A 48 13.41 9.72 9.30
CA GLY A 48 14.74 10.18 9.66
C GLY A 48 15.75 9.04 9.69
N LEU A 49 16.74 9.12 10.59
CA LEU A 49 17.79 8.12 10.69
C LEU A 49 17.36 6.93 11.55
N TRP A 50 17.63 5.74 11.05
CA TRP A 50 17.44 4.45 11.73
C TRP A 50 18.80 3.75 11.80
N ASN A 51 19.01 2.88 12.79
CA ASN A 51 20.16 1.97 12.70
C ASN A 51 19.82 0.87 11.71
N PHE A 52 20.85 0.39 11.02
CA PHE A 52 20.71 -0.58 9.95
C PHE A 52 21.85 -1.59 9.97
N ARG A 53 21.53 -2.84 9.64
CA ARG A 53 22.51 -3.87 9.30
C ARG A 53 21.90 -4.98 8.45
N LEU A 54 22.74 -5.62 7.65
CA LEU A 54 22.37 -6.81 6.89
C LEU A 54 22.58 -8.07 7.74
N ALA A 55 21.76 -9.09 7.50
CA ALA A 55 22.08 -10.43 7.98
C ALA A 55 23.33 -10.96 7.25
N PRO A 56 24.19 -11.76 7.91
CA PRO A 56 25.35 -12.34 7.25
C PRO A 56 24.94 -13.24 6.08
N LEU A 57 25.63 -13.12 4.94
CA LEU A 57 25.32 -13.88 3.73
C LEU A 57 25.31 -15.41 3.97
N LEU A 58 26.25 -15.91 4.79
CA LEU A 58 26.37 -17.32 5.12
C LEU A 58 25.44 -17.78 6.25
N ASP A 59 24.77 -16.84 6.92
CA ASP A 59 23.87 -17.09 8.04
C ASP A 59 22.70 -16.09 8.03
N PRO A 60 21.80 -16.18 7.03
CA PRO A 60 20.74 -15.19 6.83
C PRO A 60 19.74 -15.15 8.00
N ASP A 61 19.61 -16.24 8.77
CA ASP A 61 18.67 -16.35 9.88
C ASP A 61 19.28 -16.01 11.24
N LYS A 62 20.56 -15.58 11.28
CA LYS A 62 21.26 -15.21 12.51
C LYS A 62 20.45 -14.26 13.38
N GLY A 63 19.87 -13.22 12.78
CA GLY A 63 19.12 -12.21 13.52
C GLY A 63 17.86 -12.73 14.20
N PHE A 64 17.21 -13.74 13.63
CA PHE A 64 16.06 -14.39 14.27
C PHE A 64 16.50 -15.31 15.41
N ARG A 65 17.53 -16.13 15.16
CA ARG A 65 18.07 -17.09 16.14
C ARG A 65 18.70 -16.42 17.35
N GLU A 66 19.33 -15.27 17.17
CA GLU A 66 19.94 -14.47 18.24
C GLU A 66 19.01 -13.37 18.77
N HIS A 67 17.75 -13.35 18.34
CA HIS A 67 16.74 -12.40 18.81
C HIS A 67 17.18 -10.92 18.70
N TRP A 68 17.73 -10.52 17.55
CA TRP A 68 18.20 -9.14 17.34
C TRP A 68 17.14 -8.06 17.56
N TYR A 69 15.85 -8.43 17.50
CA TYR A 69 14.71 -7.56 17.78
C TYR A 69 14.43 -7.31 19.27
N SER A 70 15.08 -8.03 20.19
CA SER A 70 14.81 -7.95 21.64
C SER A 70 15.47 -6.75 22.33
N GLN A 71 16.47 -6.13 21.69
CA GLN A 71 17.24 -5.00 22.19
C GLN A 71 17.78 -4.19 21.01
N PRO A 72 18.34 -2.97 21.23
CA PRO A 72 18.89 -2.18 20.14
C PRO A 72 19.94 -2.95 19.33
N LEU A 73 19.86 -2.87 18.00
CA LEU A 73 20.73 -3.57 17.04
C LEU A 73 22.20 -3.28 17.27
N SER A 74 22.54 -2.08 17.75
CA SER A 74 23.92 -1.70 18.11
C SER A 74 24.50 -2.54 19.25
N GLN A 75 23.65 -3.17 20.08
CA GLN A 75 24.06 -4.07 21.15
C GLN A 75 24.24 -5.52 20.67
N THR A 76 23.70 -5.87 19.50
CA THR A 76 23.90 -7.19 18.86
C THR A 76 24.96 -7.15 17.76
N GLY A 77 25.56 -5.98 17.52
CA GLY A 77 26.79 -5.80 16.74
C GLY A 77 26.83 -4.47 15.98
N ALA A 78 27.83 -4.32 15.11
CA ALA A 78 28.02 -3.12 14.30
C ALA A 78 26.81 -2.78 13.40
N VAL A 79 26.37 -1.53 13.49
CA VAL A 79 25.30 -0.94 12.67
C VAL A 79 25.84 0.25 11.91
N ILE A 80 25.14 0.64 10.84
CA ILE A 80 25.31 1.92 10.15
C ILE A 80 24.01 2.72 10.23
N SER A 81 24.07 4.02 9.97
CA SER A 81 22.86 4.83 9.84
C SER A 81 22.22 4.64 8.46
N MET A 82 20.89 4.54 8.42
CA MET A 82 20.13 4.48 7.18
C MET A 82 18.95 5.44 7.24
N ALA A 83 18.73 6.19 6.16
CA ALA A 83 17.61 7.10 6.05
C ALA A 83 16.31 6.34 5.77
N VAL A 84 15.22 6.79 6.38
CA VAL A 84 13.85 6.32 6.14
C VAL A 84 12.97 7.56 5.94
N PRO A 85 12.19 7.67 4.85
CA PRO A 85 12.06 6.71 3.74
C PRO A 85 13.26 6.71 2.78
N SER A 86 13.78 5.54 2.42
CA SER A 86 14.80 5.36 1.37
C SER A 86 14.97 3.88 1.01
N SER A 87 15.40 3.62 -0.23
CA SER A 87 16.09 2.37 -0.54
C SER A 87 17.49 2.40 0.10
N TYR A 88 17.99 1.28 0.61
CA TYR A 88 19.33 1.23 1.19
C TYR A 88 20.43 1.16 0.12
N ASN A 89 20.10 0.69 -1.08
CA ASN A 89 21.05 0.19 -2.06
C ASN A 89 22.13 1.20 -2.46
N ASP A 90 21.75 2.46 -2.68
CA ASP A 90 22.65 3.49 -3.22
C ASP A 90 23.04 4.56 -2.18
N ILE A 91 22.80 4.30 -0.89
CA ILE A 91 23.17 5.21 0.20
C ILE A 91 24.66 5.15 0.52
N THR A 92 25.28 3.98 0.35
CA THR A 92 26.67 3.74 0.73
C THR A 92 27.51 3.37 -0.48
N GLN A 93 28.82 3.30 -0.26
CA GLN A 93 29.82 2.98 -1.29
C GLN A 93 30.08 1.46 -1.36
N ASP A 94 29.40 0.69 -0.52
CA ASP A 94 29.56 -0.76 -0.43
C ASP A 94 28.70 -1.47 -1.48
N LYS A 95 29.38 -2.05 -2.48
CA LYS A 95 28.76 -2.87 -3.53
C LYS A 95 28.01 -4.08 -2.95
N ALA A 96 28.53 -4.71 -1.90
CA ALA A 96 27.89 -5.87 -1.29
C ALA A 96 26.54 -5.49 -0.65
N LEU A 97 26.44 -4.28 -0.11
CA LEU A 97 25.19 -3.74 0.39
C LEU A 97 24.22 -3.43 -0.76
N ARG A 98 24.71 -2.79 -1.83
CA ARG A 98 23.89 -2.46 -3.00
C ARG A 98 23.22 -3.69 -3.63
N ASP A 99 23.99 -4.76 -3.80
CA ASP A 99 23.57 -5.98 -4.49
C ASP A 99 23.06 -7.07 -3.50
N HIS A 100 22.84 -6.72 -2.23
CA HIS A 100 22.43 -7.66 -1.17
C HIS A 100 21.06 -8.31 -1.46
N ILE A 101 20.98 -9.62 -1.23
CA ILE A 101 19.74 -10.41 -1.24
C ILE A 101 19.63 -11.15 0.11
N GLY A 102 18.55 -10.91 0.85
CA GLY A 102 18.28 -11.55 2.13
C GLY A 102 17.60 -10.61 3.12
N TRP A 103 17.84 -10.84 4.42
CA TRP A 103 17.27 -10.04 5.49
C TRP A 103 18.10 -8.77 5.78
N ALA A 104 17.45 -7.63 5.70
CA ALA A 104 17.97 -6.35 6.19
C ALA A 104 17.18 -5.93 7.43
N TRP A 105 17.90 -5.45 8.45
CA TRP A 105 17.36 -5.11 9.76
C TRP A 105 17.49 -3.62 10.00
N TYR A 106 16.38 -3.00 10.40
CA TYR A 106 16.30 -1.62 10.83
C TYR A 106 15.86 -1.56 12.28
N ASP A 107 16.36 -0.61 13.05
CA ASP A 107 15.73 -0.23 14.30
C ASP A 107 15.74 1.27 14.55
N ARG A 108 14.82 1.69 15.40
CA ARG A 108 14.75 3.07 15.89
C ARG A 108 14.08 3.10 17.24
N THR A 109 14.59 3.97 18.10
CA THR A 109 13.95 4.25 19.38
C THR A 109 13.02 5.46 19.31
N PHE A 110 12.00 5.49 20.16
CA PHE A 110 11.04 6.58 20.23
C PHE A 110 10.34 6.66 21.59
N TYR A 111 9.96 7.87 21.99
CA TYR A 111 9.06 8.10 23.13
C TYR A 111 7.63 8.25 22.65
N VAL A 112 6.65 7.84 23.48
CA VAL A 112 5.23 8.17 23.28
C VAL A 112 4.75 9.10 24.38
N PRO A 113 3.91 10.11 24.09
CA PRO A 113 3.36 10.99 25.13
C PRO A 113 2.52 10.22 26.17
N MET A 114 2.76 10.47 27.47
CA MET A 114 2.00 9.83 28.58
C MET A 114 0.49 10.00 28.43
N ARG A 115 0.05 11.17 27.95
CA ARG A 115 -1.38 11.47 27.73
C ARG A 115 -2.08 10.49 26.80
N TRP A 116 -1.37 9.83 25.87
CA TRP A 116 -2.01 8.81 25.02
C TRP A 116 -2.56 7.63 25.85
N GLN A 117 -1.91 7.29 26.97
CA GLN A 117 -2.41 6.29 27.90
C GLN A 117 -3.52 6.84 28.81
N GLU A 118 -3.34 8.06 29.33
CA GLU A 118 -4.30 8.73 30.21
C GLU A 118 -5.65 8.95 29.52
N ASP A 119 -5.60 9.42 28.27
CA ASP A 119 -6.74 9.60 27.37
C ASP A 119 -7.27 8.27 26.78
N LYS A 120 -6.61 7.15 27.13
CA LYS A 120 -6.98 5.79 26.72
C LYS A 120 -7.06 5.61 25.21
N LEU A 121 -6.20 6.29 24.46
CA LEU A 121 -6.14 6.26 23.01
C LEU A 121 -5.63 4.90 22.51
N ARG A 122 -6.16 4.50 21.35
CA ARG A 122 -5.59 3.44 20.54
C ARG A 122 -4.36 4.00 19.82
N VAL A 123 -3.23 3.31 19.91
CA VAL A 123 -1.99 3.67 19.21
C VAL A 123 -1.69 2.65 18.14
N VAL A 124 -1.43 3.11 16.91
CA VAL A 124 -1.17 2.28 15.75
C VAL A 124 0.17 2.68 15.13
N LEU A 125 0.99 1.68 14.82
CA LEU A 125 2.17 1.81 13.98
C LEU A 125 1.80 1.48 12.53
N ARG A 126 2.21 2.32 11.59
CA ARG A 126 1.98 2.11 10.16
C ARG A 126 3.22 2.41 9.35
N LEU A 127 3.66 1.46 8.54
CA LEU A 127 4.70 1.66 7.52
C LEU A 127 3.98 1.82 6.17
N GLY A 128 4.27 2.90 5.44
CA GLY A 128 3.65 3.16 4.13
C GLY A 128 4.00 2.10 3.08
N SER A 129 5.22 1.56 3.15
CA SER A 129 5.66 0.37 2.45
C SER A 129 7.04 -0.05 2.95
N ALA A 130 7.31 -1.34 2.81
CA ALA A 130 8.64 -1.92 2.97
C ALA A 130 8.95 -2.77 1.72
N HIS A 131 9.60 -3.92 1.89
CA HIS A 131 9.84 -4.87 0.80
C HIS A 131 9.05 -6.17 1.00
N TYR A 132 9.16 -7.08 0.03
CA TYR A 132 8.35 -8.28 -0.17
C TYR A 132 8.00 -9.09 1.08
N ASN A 133 8.88 -9.32 2.05
CA ASN A 133 8.49 -9.93 3.32
C ASN A 133 9.01 -9.06 4.46
N SER A 134 8.11 -8.62 5.33
CA SER A 134 8.41 -7.66 6.38
C SER A 134 7.86 -8.12 7.72
N ILE A 135 8.71 -8.10 8.75
CA ILE A 135 8.34 -8.46 10.12
C ILE A 135 8.65 -7.27 11.01
N VAL A 136 7.65 -6.84 11.79
CA VAL A 136 7.73 -5.66 12.65
C VAL A 136 7.64 -6.08 14.11
N TYR A 137 8.58 -5.60 14.90
CA TYR A 137 8.65 -5.80 16.33
C TYR A 137 8.54 -4.45 17.06
N VAL A 138 7.84 -4.44 18.19
CA VAL A 138 7.84 -3.32 19.14
C VAL A 138 8.22 -3.87 20.51
N ASN A 139 9.27 -3.33 21.11
CA ASN A 139 9.82 -3.77 22.40
C ASN A 139 10.04 -5.29 22.47
N GLY A 140 10.61 -5.87 21.40
CA GLY A 140 10.89 -7.31 21.31
C GLY A 140 9.69 -8.20 20.95
N VAL A 141 8.48 -7.66 20.87
CA VAL A 141 7.27 -8.42 20.53
C VAL A 141 6.92 -8.24 19.06
N GLN A 142 6.70 -9.33 18.33
CA GLN A 142 6.24 -9.27 16.94
C GLN A 142 4.80 -8.72 16.90
N VAL A 143 4.61 -7.58 16.23
CA VAL A 143 3.31 -6.91 16.13
C VAL A 143 2.70 -7.00 14.74
N ALA A 144 3.52 -7.21 13.70
CA ALA A 144 3.03 -7.39 12.32
C ALA A 144 3.93 -8.35 11.54
N LYS A 145 3.31 -9.05 10.58
CA LYS A 145 3.99 -9.67 9.43
C LYS A 145 3.20 -9.30 8.17
N HIS A 146 3.91 -8.96 7.11
CA HIS A 146 3.31 -8.65 5.81
C HIS A 146 4.13 -9.24 4.69
N GLU A 147 3.45 -9.75 3.68
CA GLU A 147 4.05 -10.24 2.45
C GLU A 147 3.49 -9.46 1.26
N GLY A 148 4.35 -8.76 0.53
CA GLY A 148 4.03 -7.88 -0.59
C GLY A 148 4.88 -6.61 -0.52
N GLY A 149 5.33 -6.11 -1.67
CA GLY A 149 5.95 -4.79 -1.75
C GLY A 149 4.91 -3.69 -1.94
N HIS A 150 5.31 -2.43 -1.73
CA HIS A 150 4.55 -1.23 -2.15
C HIS A 150 3.19 -0.99 -1.47
N LEU A 151 2.76 -1.87 -0.57
CA LEU A 151 1.51 -1.74 0.16
C LEU A 151 1.77 -1.54 1.66
N PRO A 152 0.86 -0.85 2.36
CA PRO A 152 1.08 -0.46 3.74
C PRO A 152 0.95 -1.61 4.74
N ILE A 153 1.77 -1.56 5.78
CA ILE A 153 1.77 -2.49 6.91
C ILE A 153 1.25 -1.73 8.13
N MET A 154 0.30 -2.28 8.87
CA MET A 154 -0.18 -1.67 10.11
C MET A 154 -0.27 -2.67 11.26
N ALA A 155 -0.08 -2.18 12.49
CA ALA A 155 -0.37 -2.91 13.72
C ALA A 155 -0.83 -1.97 14.83
N GLU A 156 -1.84 -2.39 15.59
CA GLU A 156 -2.17 -1.76 16.86
C GLU A 156 -1.12 -2.16 17.91
N ILE A 157 -0.49 -1.17 18.54
CA ILE A 157 0.64 -1.40 19.45
C ILE A 157 0.40 -0.88 20.87
N SER A 158 -0.81 -0.41 21.18
CA SER A 158 -1.17 0.18 22.48
C SER A 158 -0.70 -0.65 23.67
N ASN A 159 -0.84 -1.98 23.60
CA ASN A 159 -0.51 -2.93 24.68
C ASN A 159 0.96 -3.33 24.72
N HIS A 160 1.76 -2.91 23.74
CA HIS A 160 3.18 -3.23 23.61
C HIS A 160 4.08 -2.03 23.93
N LEU A 161 3.48 -0.86 24.15
CA LEU A 161 4.18 0.38 24.44
C LEU A 161 4.46 0.54 25.94
N SER A 162 5.60 1.13 26.24
CA SER A 162 5.86 1.77 27.50
C SER A 162 5.67 3.28 27.38
N PHE A 163 4.91 3.86 28.31
CA PHE A 163 4.62 5.29 28.34
C PHE A 163 5.56 6.09 29.26
N VAL A 164 6.45 5.39 29.97
CA VAL A 164 7.38 5.99 30.96
C VAL A 164 8.85 5.89 30.56
N GLN A 165 9.16 5.07 29.55
CA GLN A 165 10.51 4.89 29.02
C GLN A 165 10.49 4.92 27.49
N GLU A 166 11.68 4.89 26.91
CA GLU A 166 11.86 4.78 25.49
C GLU A 166 11.34 3.42 24.98
N ASN A 167 10.77 3.41 23.77
CA ASN A 167 10.32 2.23 23.04
C ASN A 167 11.27 1.96 21.89
N LEU A 168 11.36 0.70 21.48
CA LEU A 168 12.13 0.24 20.33
C LEU A 168 11.18 -0.32 19.26
N VAL A 169 11.32 0.15 18.03
CA VAL A 169 10.76 -0.53 16.85
C VAL A 169 11.90 -1.17 16.08
N THR A 170 11.75 -2.45 15.73
CA THR A 170 12.69 -3.19 14.89
C THR A 170 11.93 -3.76 13.70
N VAL A 171 12.47 -3.59 12.49
CA VAL A 171 11.86 -4.07 11.25
C VAL A 171 12.88 -4.93 10.50
N ALA A 172 12.51 -6.18 10.24
CA ALA A 172 13.25 -7.07 9.35
C ALA A 172 12.55 -7.11 7.99
N ILE A 173 13.27 -6.81 6.91
CA ILE A 173 12.75 -6.85 5.54
C ILE A 173 13.55 -7.86 4.71
N ASN A 174 12.88 -8.63 3.85
CA ASN A 174 13.51 -9.56 2.91
C ASN A 174 13.21 -9.15 1.47
N ASN A 175 14.25 -9.15 0.64
CA ASN A 175 14.18 -8.80 -0.77
C ASN A 175 14.37 -9.94 -1.76
N THR A 176 14.37 -11.17 -1.26
CA THR A 176 14.37 -12.38 -2.10
C THR A 176 13.04 -12.49 -2.84
N LEU A 177 13.11 -12.63 -4.17
CA LEU A 177 11.95 -12.90 -5.02
C LEU A 177 11.95 -14.37 -5.44
N THR A 178 10.78 -14.99 -5.43
CA THR A 178 10.59 -16.41 -5.69
C THR A 178 9.58 -16.62 -6.82
N PRO A 179 9.38 -17.86 -7.31
CA PRO A 179 8.36 -18.13 -8.31
C PRO A 179 6.92 -17.83 -7.83
N THR A 180 6.70 -17.63 -6.54
CA THR A 180 5.36 -17.33 -5.98
C THR A 180 5.25 -15.90 -5.45
N THR A 181 6.30 -15.08 -5.60
CA THR A 181 6.25 -13.65 -5.30
C THR A 181 5.66 -12.82 -6.43
N ILE A 182 5.25 -11.60 -6.11
CA ILE A 182 4.76 -10.61 -7.06
C ILE A 182 5.56 -9.31 -6.84
N PRO A 183 6.49 -8.96 -7.76
CA PRO A 183 6.85 -9.69 -8.98
C PRO A 183 7.59 -11.01 -8.71
N GLN A 184 7.64 -11.90 -9.72
CA GLN A 184 8.33 -13.20 -9.62
C GLN A 184 9.84 -13.07 -9.76
N GLY A 185 10.57 -14.00 -9.14
CA GLY A 185 12.01 -14.18 -9.33
C GLY A 185 12.47 -15.60 -9.08
N SER A 186 13.76 -15.87 -9.22
CA SER A 186 14.38 -17.14 -8.83
C SER A 186 15.82 -16.96 -8.35
N ILE A 187 16.22 -17.76 -7.36
CA ILE A 187 17.61 -17.83 -6.89
C ILE A 187 18.31 -18.97 -7.63
N HIS A 188 19.46 -18.66 -8.22
CA HIS A 188 20.32 -19.63 -8.91
C HIS A 188 21.67 -19.74 -8.21
N PHE A 189 21.97 -20.90 -7.63
CA PHE A 189 23.28 -21.21 -7.09
C PHE A 189 24.24 -21.65 -8.19
N GLN A 190 25.43 -21.08 -8.20
CA GLN A 190 26.48 -21.46 -9.13
C GLN A 190 27.40 -22.47 -8.46
N ASN A 191 27.29 -23.73 -8.86
CA ASN A 191 28.00 -24.85 -8.22
C ASN A 191 29.33 -25.20 -8.90
N ASP A 192 29.77 -24.43 -9.91
CA ASP A 192 31.07 -24.65 -10.57
C ASP A 192 32.17 -23.94 -9.78
N PRO A 193 32.99 -24.67 -8.99
CA PRO A 193 34.02 -24.08 -8.13
C PRO A 193 35.19 -23.52 -8.94
N THR A 194 35.29 -23.85 -10.24
CA THR A 194 36.34 -23.30 -11.13
C THR A 194 36.01 -21.87 -11.58
N ARG A 195 34.74 -21.48 -11.50
CA ARG A 195 34.22 -20.18 -11.96
C ARG A 195 33.68 -19.30 -10.86
N TYR A 196 33.14 -19.89 -9.78
CA TYR A 196 32.42 -19.16 -8.74
C TYR A 196 32.90 -19.56 -7.34
N PRO A 197 32.96 -18.61 -6.39
CA PRO A 197 33.31 -18.93 -5.01
C PRO A 197 32.21 -19.80 -4.36
N PRO A 198 32.55 -20.54 -3.29
CA PRO A 198 31.58 -21.33 -2.54
C PRO A 198 30.38 -20.50 -2.09
N GLY A 199 29.17 -21.00 -2.35
CA GLY A 199 27.92 -20.35 -1.94
C GLY A 199 27.48 -19.18 -2.84
N TYR A 200 28.16 -18.92 -3.96
CA TYR A 200 27.74 -17.88 -4.90
C TYR A 200 26.35 -18.17 -5.48
N PHE A 201 25.47 -17.17 -5.46
CA PHE A 201 24.16 -17.22 -6.08
C PHE A 201 23.79 -15.88 -6.70
N THR A 202 22.80 -15.91 -7.58
CA THR A 202 22.22 -14.71 -8.20
C THR A 202 20.70 -14.79 -8.15
N GLN A 203 20.05 -13.65 -7.90
CA GLN A 203 18.62 -13.48 -8.15
C GLN A 203 18.41 -13.17 -9.63
N SER A 204 17.55 -13.93 -10.29
CA SER A 204 16.99 -13.60 -11.61
C SER A 204 15.53 -13.16 -11.45
N TYR A 205 15.09 -12.33 -12.38
CA TYR A 205 13.72 -11.86 -12.52
C TYR A 205 13.50 -11.35 -13.95
N ASN A 206 12.24 -11.11 -14.30
CA ASN A 206 11.82 -10.74 -15.66
C ASN A 206 11.10 -9.39 -15.70
N PHE A 207 11.67 -8.37 -15.04
CA PHE A 207 11.15 -6.99 -15.06
C PHE A 207 12.30 -5.98 -15.21
N ASP A 208 12.00 -4.84 -15.81
CA ASP A 208 13.00 -3.85 -16.27
C ASP A 208 13.11 -2.64 -15.32
N PHE A 209 13.35 -2.91 -14.03
CA PHE A 209 13.72 -1.90 -13.04
C PHE A 209 14.55 -2.53 -11.92
N THR A 210 15.30 -1.69 -11.20
CA THR A 210 16.12 -2.15 -10.06
C THR A 210 15.22 -2.69 -8.94
N ASN A 211 15.51 -3.90 -8.44
CA ASN A 211 14.89 -4.48 -7.24
C ASN A 211 15.43 -3.81 -5.96
N TYR A 212 15.22 -2.49 -5.86
CA TYR A 212 15.57 -1.71 -4.68
C TYR A 212 14.83 -2.24 -3.45
N ALA A 213 15.51 -2.22 -2.31
CA ALA A 213 14.96 -2.67 -1.03
C ALA A 213 15.19 -1.64 0.07
N GLY A 214 14.27 -1.60 1.02
CA GLY A 214 14.27 -0.63 2.12
C GLY A 214 12.87 -0.37 2.66
N ILE A 215 12.80 0.60 3.55
CA ILE A 215 11.53 1.20 3.99
C ILE A 215 11.34 2.44 3.11
N HIS A 216 10.56 2.29 2.03
CA HIS A 216 10.51 3.27 0.93
C HIS A 216 9.53 4.42 1.17
N ARG A 217 8.62 4.29 2.13
CA ARG A 217 7.56 5.27 2.42
C ARG A 217 7.45 5.54 3.92
N PRO A 218 6.80 6.65 4.30
CA PRO A 218 6.81 7.13 5.68
C PRO A 218 6.39 6.09 6.71
N VAL A 219 7.00 6.18 7.89
CA VAL A 219 6.60 5.39 9.06
C VAL A 219 5.89 6.32 10.03
N PHE A 220 4.66 5.98 10.41
CA PHE A 220 3.84 6.77 11.32
C PHE A 220 3.48 6.00 12.58
N LEU A 221 3.48 6.70 13.70
CA LEU A 221 2.58 6.42 14.80
C LEU A 221 1.35 7.28 14.63
N TYR A 222 0.16 6.73 14.82
CA TYR A 222 -1.04 7.54 14.91
C TYR A 222 -1.97 7.07 16.01
N THR A 223 -2.78 7.98 16.52
CA THR A 223 -3.76 7.70 17.57
C THR A 223 -5.19 7.82 17.06
N THR A 224 -6.07 7.03 17.67
CA THR A 224 -7.52 7.18 17.54
C THR A 224 -8.17 6.99 18.92
N PRO A 225 -9.42 7.41 19.11
CA PRO A 225 -10.23 6.93 20.23
C PRO A 225 -10.44 5.41 20.16
N ARG A 226 -11.01 4.83 21.22
CA ARG A 226 -11.26 3.37 21.30
C ARG A 226 -12.31 2.89 20.32
N THR A 227 -13.34 3.69 20.09
CA THR A 227 -14.27 3.53 18.97
C THR A 227 -13.80 4.46 17.86
N TYR A 228 -13.50 3.92 16.68
CA TYR A 228 -12.84 4.65 15.61
C TYR A 228 -13.43 4.31 14.24
N ILE A 229 -13.24 5.20 13.27
CA ILE A 229 -13.54 4.94 11.86
C ILE A 229 -12.45 4.03 11.30
N GLU A 230 -12.82 2.79 11.01
CA GLU A 230 -11.96 1.72 10.50
C GLU A 230 -11.82 1.77 8.98
N ASP A 231 -12.93 1.99 8.27
CA ASP A 231 -12.98 2.04 6.82
C ASP A 231 -14.12 2.96 6.35
N ILE A 232 -13.97 3.51 5.15
CA ILE A 232 -14.94 4.36 4.49
C ILE A 232 -15.06 3.88 3.04
N LEU A 233 -16.27 3.58 2.60
CA LEU A 233 -16.56 3.21 1.22
C LEU A 233 -17.39 4.31 0.60
N LEU A 234 -16.89 4.89 -0.49
CA LEU A 234 -17.58 5.93 -1.25
C LEU A 234 -17.78 5.48 -2.70
N THR A 235 -18.97 5.72 -3.24
CA THR A 235 -19.21 5.74 -4.68
C THR A 235 -19.92 7.02 -5.08
N THR A 236 -19.67 7.49 -6.29
CA THR A 236 -20.25 8.73 -6.80
C THR A 236 -21.00 8.51 -8.10
N ALA A 237 -22.10 9.23 -8.26
CA ALA A 237 -22.89 9.26 -9.50
C ALA A 237 -23.33 10.70 -9.81
N ILE A 238 -23.87 10.91 -11.01
CA ILE A 238 -24.35 12.21 -11.49
C ILE A 238 -25.76 12.02 -12.01
N ASP A 239 -26.69 12.88 -11.59
CA ASP A 239 -28.07 12.93 -12.06
C ASP A 239 -28.43 14.39 -12.41
N GLY A 240 -28.54 14.67 -13.71
CA GLY A 240 -28.65 16.05 -14.23
C GLY A 240 -27.46 16.91 -13.78
N THR A 241 -27.73 17.97 -13.02
CA THR A 241 -26.69 18.82 -12.40
C THR A 241 -26.34 18.41 -10.97
N SER A 242 -27.00 17.38 -10.43
CA SER A 242 -26.79 16.93 -9.05
C SER A 242 -25.68 15.88 -8.99
N GLY A 243 -24.82 16.03 -7.98
CA GLY A 243 -23.85 15.03 -7.58
C GLY A 243 -24.42 14.13 -6.50
N ILE A 244 -24.22 12.82 -6.63
CA ILE A 244 -24.67 11.81 -5.67
C ILE A 244 -23.42 11.18 -5.05
N VAL A 245 -23.36 11.11 -3.72
CA VAL A 245 -22.31 10.42 -2.97
C VAL A 245 -22.97 9.37 -2.08
N ASN A 246 -22.81 8.10 -2.43
CA ASN A 246 -23.18 7.00 -1.55
C ASN A 246 -22.02 6.71 -0.60
N TYR A 247 -22.32 6.50 0.67
CA TYR A 247 -21.31 6.26 1.68
C TYR A 247 -21.69 5.10 2.59
N THR A 248 -20.68 4.36 3.02
CA THR A 248 -20.73 3.40 4.12
C THR A 248 -19.52 3.65 5.02
N ILE A 249 -19.76 3.80 6.32
CA ILE A 249 -18.75 4.02 7.36
C ILE A 249 -18.69 2.76 8.21
N ILE A 250 -17.51 2.17 8.29
CA ILE A 250 -17.24 1.00 9.14
C ILE A 250 -16.52 1.51 10.39
N ALA A 251 -17.10 1.21 11.56
CA ALA A 251 -16.53 1.59 12.85
C ALA A 251 -15.91 0.36 13.54
N GLY A 252 -14.68 0.53 14.03
CA GLY A 252 -13.95 -0.45 14.84
C GLY A 252 -14.01 -0.12 16.33
N SER A 253 -13.66 -1.09 17.18
CA SER A 253 -13.58 -0.93 18.64
C SER A 253 -12.49 -1.80 19.26
N THR A 254 -11.72 -1.24 20.19
CA THR A 254 -10.60 -1.94 20.86
C THR A 254 -10.99 -2.79 22.09
N ARG A 255 -12.28 -2.97 22.40
CA ARG A 255 -12.70 -3.68 23.64
C ARG A 255 -12.70 -5.21 23.49
N MET A 256 -11.97 -5.89 24.39
CA MET A 256 -12.04 -7.35 24.58
C MET A 256 -13.27 -7.74 25.41
N GLY A 257 -14.26 -8.41 24.81
CA GLY A 257 -15.41 -9.01 25.50
C GLY A 257 -16.68 -9.08 24.62
N PRO A 258 -17.69 -9.90 24.96
CA PRO A 258 -18.89 -10.16 24.13
C PRO A 258 -19.90 -8.99 24.09
N HIS A 259 -19.49 -7.78 24.45
CA HIS A 259 -20.34 -6.61 24.30
C HIS A 259 -20.30 -6.15 22.85
N ARG A 260 -21.45 -6.33 22.17
CA ARG A 260 -21.73 -5.78 20.85
C ARG A 260 -21.27 -4.31 20.80
N LEU A 261 -20.75 -3.87 19.64
CA LEU A 261 -20.73 -2.45 19.28
C LEU A 261 -22.10 -1.87 19.71
N GLY A 262 -22.13 -1.04 20.75
CA GLY A 262 -23.36 -0.44 21.26
C GLY A 262 -23.95 0.53 20.24
N ASN A 263 -24.87 1.41 20.65
CA ASN A 263 -25.40 2.45 19.75
C ASN A 263 -24.26 3.30 19.15
N ILE A 264 -23.85 3.00 17.92
CA ILE A 264 -22.90 3.79 17.14
C ILE A 264 -23.69 4.88 16.43
N GLY A 265 -23.32 6.12 16.69
CA GLY A 265 -23.77 7.26 15.91
C GLY A 265 -22.76 7.56 14.82
N CYS A 266 -23.23 7.76 13.59
CA CYS A 266 -22.42 8.31 12.52
C CYS A 266 -23.06 9.59 12.02
N SER A 267 -22.25 10.62 11.75
CA SER A 267 -22.70 11.82 11.06
C SER A 267 -21.59 12.35 10.13
N LEU A 268 -22.00 13.08 9.11
CA LEU A 268 -21.11 13.65 8.11
C LEU A 268 -21.46 15.11 7.90
N LYS A 269 -20.43 15.97 7.87
CA LYS A 269 -20.55 17.36 7.40
C LYS A 269 -19.78 17.50 6.09
N VAL A 270 -20.46 17.93 5.04
CA VAL A 270 -19.87 18.14 3.71
C VAL A 270 -19.40 19.59 3.59
N LEU A 271 -18.12 19.74 3.24
CA LEU A 271 -17.50 21.03 2.97
C LEU A 271 -17.08 21.10 1.50
N ASN A 272 -17.25 22.27 0.88
CA ASN A 272 -16.71 22.53 -0.46
C ASN A 272 -15.18 22.77 -0.41
N GLN A 273 -14.55 23.00 -1.56
CA GLN A 273 -13.09 23.23 -1.65
C GLN A 273 -12.63 24.45 -0.82
N ALA A 274 -13.48 25.49 -0.73
CA ALA A 274 -13.26 26.67 0.11
C ALA A 274 -13.60 26.45 1.60
N ARG A 275 -13.78 25.19 2.03
CA ARG A 275 -14.11 24.78 3.41
C ARG A 275 -15.44 25.32 3.95
N LYS A 276 -16.33 25.81 3.08
CA LYS A 276 -17.68 26.24 3.46
C LYS A 276 -18.61 25.04 3.56
N TYR A 277 -19.50 25.07 4.55
CA TYR A 277 -20.54 24.07 4.74
C TYR A 277 -21.47 24.02 3.53
N VAL A 278 -21.80 22.80 3.09
CA VAL A 278 -22.73 22.56 1.99
C VAL A 278 -23.97 21.82 2.48
N THR A 279 -23.76 20.66 3.12
CA THR A 279 -24.85 19.81 3.63
C THR A 279 -24.33 18.86 4.70
N SER A 280 -25.22 18.07 5.31
CA SER A 280 -24.89 17.04 6.29
C SER A 280 -25.72 15.79 6.08
N ALA A 281 -25.23 14.65 6.56
CA ALA A 281 -25.98 13.40 6.62
C ALA A 281 -25.79 12.72 7.98
N ILE A 282 -26.74 11.86 8.34
CA ILE A 282 -26.75 11.08 9.58
C ILE A 282 -26.92 9.61 9.21
N GLY A 283 -26.28 8.73 9.97
CA GLY A 283 -26.27 7.29 9.73
C GLY A 283 -24.90 6.83 9.26
N CYS A 284 -24.60 5.54 9.48
CA CYS A 284 -23.33 4.95 9.04
C CYS A 284 -23.40 4.48 7.59
N GLN A 285 -24.57 4.55 6.96
CA GLN A 285 -24.77 4.28 5.55
C GLN A 285 -25.86 5.21 5.02
N GLY A 286 -25.67 5.72 3.81
CA GLY A 286 -26.69 6.53 3.15
C GLY A 286 -26.20 7.17 1.87
N THR A 287 -26.99 8.15 1.42
CA THR A 287 -26.74 8.89 0.18
C THR A 287 -26.82 10.39 0.46
N ILE A 288 -25.82 11.13 0.00
CA ILE A 288 -25.81 12.59 -0.02
C ILE A 288 -26.10 13.04 -1.45
N VAL A 289 -27.09 13.92 -1.62
CA VAL A 289 -27.39 14.58 -2.89
C VAL A 289 -26.95 16.04 -2.81
N LEU A 290 -26.16 16.47 -3.77
CA LEU A 290 -25.59 17.81 -3.90
C LEU A 290 -26.15 18.46 -5.16
N PRO A 291 -27.19 19.31 -5.07
CA PRO A 291 -27.71 20.04 -6.22
C PRO A 291 -26.64 20.96 -6.81
N ASN A 292 -26.56 21.04 -8.14
CA ASN A 292 -25.55 21.85 -8.86
C ASN A 292 -24.13 21.55 -8.36
N ALA A 293 -23.80 20.26 -8.26
CA ALA A 293 -22.50 19.83 -7.78
C ALA A 293 -21.38 20.30 -8.73
N THR A 294 -20.27 20.73 -8.14
CA THR A 294 -19.02 20.91 -8.88
C THR A 294 -18.35 19.55 -9.01
N LEU A 295 -18.29 19.04 -10.23
CA LEU A 295 -17.74 17.72 -10.53
C LEU A 295 -16.21 17.74 -10.49
N TRP A 296 -15.62 16.60 -10.17
CA TRP A 296 -14.20 16.37 -10.42
C TRP A 296 -14.01 16.15 -11.92
N TRP A 297 -13.11 16.93 -12.51
CA TRP A 297 -12.71 16.83 -13.90
C TRP A 297 -11.21 16.60 -14.01
N PRO A 298 -10.76 15.81 -15.00
CA PRO A 298 -9.34 15.72 -15.33
C PRO A 298 -8.77 17.07 -15.77
N TYR A 299 -7.48 17.25 -15.54
CA TYR A 299 -6.68 18.30 -16.15
C TYR A 299 -6.87 18.27 -17.68
N LEU A 300 -6.96 19.45 -18.29
CA LEU A 300 -7.33 19.69 -19.70
C LEU A 300 -8.81 19.49 -20.07
N MET A 301 -9.68 19.09 -19.14
CA MET A 301 -11.12 18.93 -19.40
C MET A 301 -12.01 19.95 -18.68
N SER A 302 -11.42 20.80 -17.83
CA SER A 302 -12.14 21.84 -17.08
C SER A 302 -11.18 22.96 -16.67
N ASP A 303 -11.71 24.17 -16.48
CA ASP A 303 -10.99 25.29 -15.89
C ASP A 303 -10.71 25.10 -14.38
N ASN A 304 -11.42 24.18 -13.73
CA ASN A 304 -11.23 23.83 -12.32
C ASN A 304 -11.07 22.31 -12.15
N PRO A 305 -9.98 21.72 -12.68
CA PRO A 305 -9.72 20.29 -12.58
C PRO A 305 -9.45 19.89 -11.13
N GLY A 306 -9.62 18.61 -10.80
CA GLY A 306 -9.24 18.11 -9.48
C GLY A 306 -10.17 18.53 -8.33
N TYR A 307 -11.34 19.10 -8.63
CA TYR A 307 -12.26 19.61 -7.60
C TYR A 307 -12.68 18.51 -6.61
N GLN A 308 -12.53 18.79 -5.31
CA GLN A 308 -12.86 17.85 -4.25
C GLN A 308 -13.64 18.52 -3.11
N TYR A 309 -14.73 17.86 -2.69
CA TYR A 309 -15.37 18.12 -1.42
C TYR A 309 -14.59 17.45 -0.28
N THR A 310 -14.87 17.85 0.96
CA THR A 310 -14.40 17.15 2.15
C THR A 310 -15.58 16.69 2.99
N LEU A 311 -15.70 15.38 3.19
CA LEU A 311 -16.60 14.76 4.15
C LEU A 311 -15.90 14.74 5.51
N MET A 312 -16.34 15.59 6.44
CA MET A 312 -15.93 15.50 7.84
C MET A 312 -16.80 14.43 8.49
N ILE A 313 -16.27 13.21 8.59
CA ILE A 313 -16.98 12.05 9.12
C ILE A 313 -16.76 11.99 10.62
N SER A 314 -17.83 11.71 11.35
CA SER A 314 -17.86 11.59 12.81
C SER A 314 -18.45 10.23 13.19
N VAL A 315 -17.75 9.49 14.02
CA VAL A 315 -18.26 8.28 14.68
C VAL A 315 -18.28 8.51 16.19
N SER A 316 -19.42 8.28 16.82
CA SER A 316 -19.58 8.38 18.27
C SER A 316 -19.90 7.01 18.87
N GLY A 317 -19.14 6.61 19.89
CA GLY A 317 -19.39 5.40 20.67
C GLY A 317 -20.28 5.64 21.89
N ALA A 318 -20.86 4.57 22.44
CA ALA A 318 -21.73 4.64 23.62
C ALA A 318 -21.04 5.17 24.89
N SER A 319 -19.69 5.15 24.95
CA SER A 319 -18.90 5.70 26.04
C SER A 319 -18.63 7.21 25.93
N GLY A 320 -19.20 7.91 24.94
CA GLY A 320 -18.88 9.30 24.66
C GLY A 320 -17.60 9.50 23.83
N ASP A 321 -17.00 8.41 23.35
CA ASP A 321 -15.89 8.46 22.40
C ASP A 321 -16.37 9.15 21.11
N LEU A 322 -15.56 10.07 20.58
CA LEU A 322 -15.81 10.76 19.31
C LEU A 322 -14.57 10.65 18.44
N ASP A 323 -14.71 10.09 17.25
CA ASP A 323 -13.66 10.04 16.24
C ASP A 323 -14.06 10.83 14.99
N LEU A 324 -13.17 11.70 14.54
CA LEU A 324 -13.34 12.59 13.40
C LEU A 324 -12.30 12.26 12.33
N TYR A 325 -12.75 12.03 11.10
CA TYR A 325 -11.87 11.77 9.97
C TYR A 325 -12.27 12.59 8.74
N PRO A 326 -11.38 13.43 8.19
CA PRO A 326 -11.63 14.15 6.96
C PRO A 326 -11.37 13.26 5.73
N GLN A 327 -12.41 12.89 5.00
CA GLN A 327 -12.31 12.16 3.73
C GLN A 327 -12.55 13.10 2.55
N LYS A 328 -11.61 13.16 1.60
CA LYS A 328 -11.82 13.87 0.34
C LYS A 328 -12.67 13.04 -0.61
N VAL A 329 -13.49 13.72 -1.43
CA VAL A 329 -14.30 13.07 -2.47
C VAL A 329 -14.40 13.97 -3.70
N GLY A 330 -14.03 13.43 -4.86
CA GLY A 330 -14.29 14.04 -6.16
C GLY A 330 -15.50 13.39 -6.79
N ILE A 331 -16.55 14.15 -7.08
CA ILE A 331 -17.78 13.62 -7.69
C ILE A 331 -17.55 13.47 -9.18
N ARG A 332 -17.46 12.23 -9.66
CA ARG A 332 -17.33 11.92 -11.08
C ARG A 332 -17.94 10.57 -11.41
N SER A 333 -18.30 10.36 -12.67
CA SER A 333 -18.59 9.03 -13.21
C SER A 333 -17.50 8.58 -14.18
N VAL A 334 -17.19 7.29 -14.16
CA VAL A 334 -16.38 6.62 -15.20
C VAL A 334 -17.33 5.73 -15.97
N GLY A 335 -17.38 5.88 -17.28
CA GLY A 335 -18.21 5.05 -18.16
C GLY A 335 -17.37 4.51 -19.31
N TRP A 336 -17.62 3.28 -19.72
CA TRP A 336 -16.89 2.66 -20.83
C TRP A 336 -17.80 1.73 -21.62
N ASN A 337 -17.49 1.56 -22.90
CA ASN A 337 -18.12 0.56 -23.77
C ASN A 337 -17.04 -0.21 -24.54
N SER A 338 -17.27 -0.67 -25.77
CA SER A 338 -16.27 -1.39 -26.56
C SER A 338 -15.26 -0.49 -27.30
N THR A 339 -15.52 0.82 -27.40
CA THR A 339 -14.71 1.74 -28.21
C THR A 339 -14.29 3.02 -27.47
N THR A 340 -14.95 3.33 -26.36
CA THR A 340 -14.83 4.63 -25.71
C THR A 340 -14.77 4.49 -24.19
N LEU A 341 -13.79 5.17 -23.59
CA LEU A 341 -13.76 5.51 -22.17
C LEU A 341 -14.25 6.95 -22.00
N THR A 342 -15.06 7.19 -20.98
CA THR A 342 -15.66 8.50 -20.69
C THR A 342 -15.49 8.86 -19.22
N ILE A 343 -15.31 10.16 -18.95
CA ILE A 343 -15.42 10.76 -17.62
C ILE A 343 -16.58 11.73 -17.65
N ASN A 344 -17.52 11.59 -16.72
CA ASN A 344 -18.74 12.42 -16.65
C ASN A 344 -19.54 12.42 -17.97
N GLY A 345 -19.55 11.28 -18.67
CA GLY A 345 -20.22 11.13 -19.97
C GLY A 345 -19.47 11.70 -21.19
N VAL A 346 -18.30 12.31 -20.99
CA VAL A 346 -17.48 12.89 -22.06
C VAL A 346 -16.32 11.95 -22.41
N PRO A 347 -16.10 11.60 -23.70
CA PRO A 347 -14.97 10.80 -24.12
C PRO A 347 -13.63 11.38 -23.66
N VAL A 348 -12.75 10.52 -23.16
CA VAL A 348 -11.42 10.92 -22.70
C VAL A 348 -10.33 10.35 -23.60
N TYR A 349 -9.29 11.14 -23.80
CA TYR A 349 -8.06 10.70 -24.46
C TYR A 349 -6.90 10.84 -23.47
N LEU A 350 -6.23 9.72 -23.18
CA LEU A 350 -5.12 9.65 -22.23
C LEU A 350 -3.84 10.15 -22.89
N ARG A 351 -3.35 11.30 -22.43
CA ARG A 351 -2.06 11.89 -22.80
C ARG A 351 -1.16 11.76 -21.59
N GLY A 352 -0.34 10.72 -21.56
CA GLY A 352 0.40 10.39 -20.35
C GLY A 352 1.68 9.63 -20.59
N CYS A 353 2.23 9.12 -19.50
CA CYS A 353 3.44 8.30 -19.48
C CYS A 353 3.32 7.16 -18.46
N GLY A 354 4.13 6.12 -18.66
CA GLY A 354 4.56 5.30 -17.53
C GLY A 354 5.57 6.09 -16.71
N LYS A 355 5.46 6.01 -15.38
CA LYS A 355 6.43 6.61 -14.46
C LYS A 355 7.11 5.51 -13.63
N HIS A 356 8.04 5.87 -12.76
CA HIS A 356 8.57 5.00 -11.71
C HIS A 356 8.85 5.81 -10.44
N GLU A 357 8.73 5.18 -9.28
CA GLU A 357 9.33 5.69 -8.03
C GLU A 357 10.82 5.37 -8.06
N ASP A 358 11.60 6.25 -8.71
CA ASP A 358 13.05 6.14 -8.91
C ASP A 358 13.68 7.53 -8.86
N ALA A 359 14.76 7.67 -8.08
CA ALA A 359 15.54 8.89 -7.98
C ALA A 359 16.96 8.59 -7.51
N ASP A 360 17.89 9.46 -7.91
CA ASP A 360 19.28 9.42 -7.47
C ASP A 360 19.37 9.33 -5.93
N ILE A 361 20.28 8.46 -5.46
CA ILE A 361 20.61 8.18 -4.05
C ILE A 361 19.50 7.46 -3.27
N ARG A 362 18.27 7.99 -3.29
CA ARG A 362 17.17 7.48 -2.46
C ARG A 362 16.48 6.25 -3.04
N GLY A 363 16.77 5.88 -4.30
CA GLY A 363 16.09 4.82 -5.03
C GLY A 363 14.59 5.08 -5.08
N LYS A 364 13.79 4.23 -4.42
CA LYS A 364 12.32 4.37 -4.34
C LYS A 364 11.82 5.24 -3.19
N GLY A 365 12.71 5.86 -2.42
CA GLY A 365 12.35 6.68 -1.27
C GLY A 365 11.46 7.87 -1.66
N LEU A 366 10.32 8.02 -0.98
CA LEU A 366 9.42 9.17 -1.17
C LEU A 366 10.14 10.51 -0.86
N ASP A 367 10.00 11.49 -1.75
CA ASP A 367 10.57 12.83 -1.61
C ASP A 367 9.59 13.90 -2.12
N TYR A 368 9.14 14.79 -1.23
CA TYR A 368 8.17 15.83 -1.57
C TYR A 368 8.68 16.81 -2.66
N PRO A 369 9.93 17.30 -2.62
CA PRO A 369 10.47 18.13 -3.71
C PRO A 369 10.37 17.47 -5.09
N LEU A 370 10.78 16.21 -5.22
CA LEU A 370 10.68 15.47 -6.49
C LEU A 370 9.22 15.22 -6.88
N MET A 371 8.34 14.87 -5.94
CA MET A 371 6.91 14.73 -6.23
C MET A 371 6.32 16.03 -6.81
N VAL A 372 6.59 17.18 -6.19
CA VAL A 372 6.10 18.48 -6.71
C VAL A 372 6.70 18.79 -8.08
N LYS A 373 8.00 18.53 -8.26
CA LYS A 373 8.67 18.72 -9.55
C LYS A 373 8.04 17.88 -10.65
N ASP A 374 7.74 16.63 -10.35
CA ASP A 374 7.12 15.67 -11.25
C ASP A 374 5.74 16.10 -11.72
N PHE A 375 4.86 16.55 -10.82
CA PHE A 375 3.54 17.05 -11.21
C PHE A 375 3.62 18.39 -11.96
N SER A 376 4.58 19.24 -11.61
CA SER A 376 4.86 20.46 -12.39
C SER A 376 5.28 20.11 -13.82
N LEU A 377 6.13 19.10 -14.02
CA LEU A 377 6.54 18.61 -15.34
C LEU A 377 5.41 17.95 -16.11
N LEU A 378 4.57 17.13 -15.45
CA LEU A 378 3.39 16.53 -16.07
C LEU A 378 2.46 17.60 -16.66
N LYS A 379 2.16 18.64 -15.90
CA LYS A 379 1.35 19.77 -16.37
C LYS A 379 2.06 20.55 -17.49
N TRP A 380 3.36 20.83 -17.35
CA TRP A 380 4.13 21.52 -18.38
C TRP A 380 4.13 20.76 -19.72
N LEU A 381 4.20 19.42 -19.68
CA LEU A 381 4.12 18.55 -20.85
C LEU A 381 2.71 18.52 -21.47
N GLY A 382 1.68 18.95 -20.75
CA GLY A 382 0.28 18.74 -21.13
C GLY A 382 -0.17 17.29 -20.93
N ALA A 383 0.47 16.57 -19.99
CA ALA A 383 0.06 15.22 -19.63
C ALA A 383 -1.14 15.27 -18.65
N ASN A 384 -2.22 14.57 -18.97
CA ASN A 384 -3.42 14.46 -18.15
C ASN A 384 -3.53 13.10 -17.42
N SER A 385 -2.57 12.20 -17.62
CA SER A 385 -2.58 10.89 -16.98
C SER A 385 -1.18 10.31 -16.74
N PHE A 386 -1.07 9.35 -15.81
CA PHE A 386 0.07 8.43 -15.74
C PHE A 386 -0.37 7.01 -15.33
N ARG A 387 0.46 6.02 -15.62
CA ARG A 387 0.33 4.65 -15.11
C ARG A 387 1.34 4.43 -13.99
N THR A 388 0.91 3.82 -12.88
CA THR A 388 1.78 3.46 -11.74
C THR A 388 2.68 2.26 -12.10
N SER A 389 3.52 2.42 -13.11
CA SER A 389 4.38 1.35 -13.64
C SER A 389 5.43 1.01 -12.57
N HIS A 390 5.57 -0.24 -12.10
CA HIS A 390 4.65 -1.37 -12.25
C HIS A 390 4.23 -1.85 -10.87
N TYR A 391 3.71 -0.95 -10.04
CA TYR A 391 3.33 -1.20 -8.65
C TYR A 391 2.56 0.01 -8.10
N PRO A 392 1.72 -0.16 -7.06
CA PRO A 392 1.01 0.95 -6.44
C PRO A 392 1.99 2.00 -5.93
N TYR A 393 1.78 3.28 -6.20
CA TYR A 393 2.66 4.36 -5.73
C TYR A 393 2.31 4.82 -4.31
N ALA A 394 3.16 5.69 -3.75
CA ALA A 394 2.92 6.33 -2.46
C ALA A 394 1.58 7.07 -2.44
N GLU A 395 0.87 6.98 -1.31
CA GLU A 395 -0.48 7.53 -1.14
C GLU A 395 -0.50 9.05 -1.29
N GLU A 396 0.64 9.71 -1.01
CA GLU A 396 0.90 11.13 -1.21
C GLU A 396 0.92 11.52 -2.70
N ILE A 397 1.54 10.70 -3.55
CA ILE A 397 1.55 10.89 -5.01
C ILE A 397 0.13 10.78 -5.55
N MET A 398 -0.63 9.82 -5.03
CA MET A 398 -2.02 9.60 -5.41
C MET A 398 -2.94 10.74 -4.90
N ASP A 399 -2.70 11.26 -3.69
CA ASP A 399 -3.40 12.45 -3.16
C ASP A 399 -3.14 13.69 -4.05
N MET A 400 -1.92 13.82 -4.60
CA MET A 400 -1.58 14.89 -5.54
C MET A 400 -2.27 14.70 -6.89
N ALA A 401 -2.39 13.46 -7.39
CA ALA A 401 -3.15 13.16 -8.61
C ALA A 401 -4.64 13.50 -8.47
N ASP A 402 -5.24 13.18 -7.33
CA ASP A 402 -6.63 13.54 -6.99
C ASP A 402 -6.83 15.06 -7.01
N GLN A 403 -5.89 15.83 -6.43
CA GLN A 403 -5.96 17.29 -6.33
C GLN A 403 -5.69 18.01 -7.64
N GLU A 404 -4.80 17.47 -8.48
CA GLU A 404 -4.38 18.11 -9.71
C GLU A 404 -5.19 17.69 -10.93
N GLY A 405 -6.15 16.77 -10.75
CA GLY A 405 -6.98 16.24 -11.84
C GLY A 405 -6.19 15.33 -12.78
N ILE A 406 -5.10 14.71 -12.33
CA ILE A 406 -4.30 13.81 -13.17
C ILE A 406 -4.88 12.40 -13.05
N MET A 407 -5.30 11.80 -14.17
CA MET A 407 -5.88 10.47 -14.18
C MET A 407 -4.81 9.39 -13.96
N VAL A 408 -5.18 8.33 -13.27
CA VAL A 408 -4.26 7.24 -12.92
C VAL A 408 -4.81 5.90 -13.39
N VAL A 409 -3.96 5.14 -14.07
CA VAL A 409 -4.11 3.69 -14.24
C VAL A 409 -3.30 3.04 -13.13
N ASP A 410 -3.99 2.49 -12.14
CA ASP A 410 -3.37 2.00 -10.91
C ASP A 410 -3.08 0.50 -11.01
N GLU A 411 -1.80 0.13 -10.90
CA GLU A 411 -1.26 -1.14 -11.34
C GLU A 411 -0.67 -1.97 -10.19
N ALA A 412 -0.98 -3.26 -10.17
CA ALA A 412 -0.36 -4.22 -9.26
C ALA A 412 1.12 -4.49 -9.60
N PRO A 413 1.94 -4.97 -8.63
CA PRO A 413 3.34 -5.39 -8.82
C PRO A 413 3.56 -6.59 -9.76
N ALA A 414 2.52 -7.01 -10.50
CA ALA A 414 2.49 -8.20 -11.35
C ALA A 414 3.11 -7.95 -12.73
N VAL A 415 4.41 -7.66 -12.75
CA VAL A 415 5.18 -7.46 -13.97
C VAL A 415 5.94 -8.72 -14.39
N GLY A 416 5.95 -9.02 -15.68
CA GLY A 416 6.81 -10.05 -16.27
C GLY A 416 6.49 -11.48 -15.84
N LEU A 417 5.25 -11.73 -15.39
CA LEU A 417 4.83 -13.02 -14.84
C LEU A 417 4.99 -14.14 -15.86
N SER A 418 5.52 -15.28 -15.41
CA SER A 418 5.81 -16.45 -16.25
C SER A 418 5.31 -17.78 -15.69
N GLY A 419 5.07 -17.88 -14.38
CA GLY A 419 4.48 -19.08 -13.76
C GLY A 419 3.06 -18.81 -13.27
N PHE A 420 2.05 -19.53 -13.76
CA PHE A 420 0.63 -19.27 -13.48
C PHE A 420 0.00 -20.33 -12.54
N GLY A 421 0.67 -20.64 -11.43
CA GLY A 421 0.19 -21.61 -10.42
C GLY A 421 -0.85 -21.04 -9.45
N GLU A 422 -1.56 -21.92 -8.74
CA GLU A 422 -2.65 -21.54 -7.81
C GLU A 422 -2.16 -20.66 -6.64
N GLU A 423 -0.96 -20.94 -6.11
CA GLU A 423 -0.36 -20.16 -5.01
C GLU A 423 -0.13 -18.71 -5.44
N LEU A 424 0.49 -18.50 -6.61
CA LEU A 424 0.69 -17.15 -7.16
C LEU A 424 -0.65 -16.47 -7.44
N MET A 425 -1.66 -17.21 -7.94
CA MET A 425 -2.97 -16.65 -8.25
C MET A 425 -3.64 -16.10 -6.98
N LYS A 426 -3.62 -16.87 -5.89
CA LYS A 426 -4.14 -16.42 -4.58
C LYS A 426 -3.36 -15.21 -4.07
N LYS A 427 -2.03 -15.21 -4.23
CA LYS A 427 -1.20 -14.06 -3.84
C LYS A 427 -1.55 -12.81 -4.65
N HIS A 428 -1.77 -12.96 -5.94
CA HIS A 428 -2.14 -11.85 -6.82
C HIS A 428 -3.51 -11.29 -6.49
N MET A 429 -4.50 -12.15 -6.24
CA MET A 429 -5.82 -11.71 -5.77
C MET A 429 -5.72 -10.94 -4.45
N SER A 430 -4.92 -11.40 -3.48
CA SER A 430 -4.67 -10.68 -2.22
C SER A 430 -4.06 -9.30 -2.45
N VAL A 431 -3.07 -9.20 -3.33
CA VAL A 431 -2.41 -7.93 -3.66
C VAL A 431 -3.36 -6.96 -4.36
N MET A 432 -4.20 -7.47 -5.28
CA MET A 432 -5.25 -6.66 -5.91
C MET A 432 -6.29 -6.19 -4.90
N GLN A 433 -6.70 -7.06 -3.97
CA GLN A 433 -7.60 -6.70 -2.87
C GLN A 433 -7.00 -5.57 -2.02
N GLU A 434 -5.74 -5.68 -1.61
CA GLU A 434 -5.06 -4.63 -0.84
C GLU A 434 -4.98 -3.31 -1.60
N LEU A 435 -4.61 -3.35 -2.89
CA LEU A 435 -4.54 -2.18 -3.77
C LEU A 435 -5.91 -1.49 -3.90
N VAL A 436 -6.94 -2.24 -4.30
CA VAL A 436 -8.30 -1.71 -4.48
C VAL A 436 -8.82 -1.17 -3.15
N ARG A 437 -8.63 -1.90 -2.04
CA ARG A 437 -9.12 -1.46 -0.74
C ARG A 437 -8.44 -0.15 -0.29
N ARG A 438 -7.15 0.03 -0.59
CA ARG A 438 -6.38 1.27 -0.31
C ARG A 438 -6.88 2.46 -1.14
N ASP A 439 -7.11 2.25 -2.44
CA ASP A 439 -7.29 3.36 -3.40
C ASP A 439 -8.72 3.51 -3.97
N LYS A 440 -9.69 2.68 -3.54
CA LYS A 440 -11.11 2.71 -3.98
C LYS A 440 -11.77 4.08 -3.99
N ASN A 441 -11.42 4.94 -3.03
CA ASN A 441 -12.05 6.26 -2.84
C ASN A 441 -11.39 7.38 -3.68
N ARG A 442 -10.37 7.07 -4.49
CA ARG A 442 -9.63 8.06 -5.26
C ARG A 442 -10.34 8.44 -6.56
N PRO A 443 -10.74 9.70 -6.78
CA PRO A 443 -11.33 10.11 -8.05
C PRO A 443 -10.35 10.02 -9.22
N SER A 444 -9.05 10.22 -9.00
CA SER A 444 -8.01 10.14 -10.05
C SER A 444 -7.84 8.74 -10.63
N VAL A 445 -8.01 7.69 -9.83
CA VAL A 445 -7.93 6.31 -10.33
C VAL A 445 -9.13 6.07 -11.23
N ILE A 446 -8.87 5.83 -12.51
CA ILE A 446 -9.91 5.61 -13.53
C ILE A 446 -9.95 4.17 -14.03
N MET A 447 -8.93 3.36 -13.73
CA MET A 447 -8.81 1.97 -14.19
C MET A 447 -7.82 1.21 -13.30
N TRP A 448 -8.08 -0.08 -13.10
CA TRP A 448 -7.17 -1.00 -12.40
C TRP A 448 -6.39 -1.83 -13.41
N SER A 449 -5.07 -1.90 -13.29
CA SER A 449 -4.22 -2.79 -14.09
C SER A 449 -3.77 -3.99 -13.26
N VAL A 450 -4.15 -5.19 -13.68
CA VAL A 450 -3.79 -6.45 -12.99
C VAL A 450 -2.40 -6.94 -13.38
N GLY A 451 -1.63 -6.19 -14.15
CA GLY A 451 -0.25 -6.57 -14.45
C GLY A 451 0.29 -6.00 -15.75
N ASN A 452 1.59 -6.25 -15.93
CA ASN A 452 2.34 -5.76 -17.07
C ASN A 452 3.17 -6.86 -17.71
N GLU A 453 2.99 -7.01 -19.02
CA GLU A 453 3.77 -7.91 -19.87
C GLU A 453 3.91 -9.34 -19.32
N PRO A 454 2.83 -9.98 -18.84
CA PRO A 454 2.92 -11.38 -18.50
C PRO A 454 3.19 -12.21 -19.77
N GLN A 455 3.65 -13.44 -19.60
CA GLN A 455 3.67 -14.44 -20.67
C GLN A 455 2.25 -14.92 -21.01
N SER A 456 1.42 -13.99 -21.49
CA SER A 456 -0.01 -14.12 -21.76
C SER A 456 -0.36 -15.18 -22.81
N ASN A 457 0.61 -15.55 -23.64
CA ASN A 457 0.46 -16.60 -24.65
C ASN A 457 0.55 -18.03 -24.09
N GLN A 458 0.76 -18.21 -22.78
CA GLN A 458 0.66 -19.53 -22.15
C GLN A 458 -0.81 -19.88 -21.87
N ALA A 459 -1.22 -21.13 -22.14
CA ALA A 459 -2.59 -21.58 -21.89
C ALA A 459 -3.03 -21.41 -20.41
N ALA A 460 -2.10 -21.57 -19.47
CA ALA A 460 -2.38 -21.38 -18.04
C ALA A 460 -2.67 -19.92 -17.64
N ALA A 461 -2.22 -18.94 -18.44
CA ALA A 461 -2.42 -17.52 -18.17
C ALA A 461 -3.90 -17.11 -18.25
N GLU A 462 -4.67 -17.75 -19.13
CA GLU A 462 -6.08 -17.39 -19.34
C GLU A 462 -6.91 -17.59 -18.07
N GLY A 463 -6.91 -18.80 -17.50
CA GLY A 463 -7.66 -19.12 -16.29
C GLY A 463 -7.17 -18.32 -15.06
N TYR A 464 -5.86 -18.08 -15.00
CA TYR A 464 -5.24 -17.25 -13.97
C TYR A 464 -5.78 -15.81 -14.01
N PHE A 465 -5.65 -15.12 -15.15
CA PHE A 465 -6.08 -13.73 -15.25
C PHE A 465 -7.61 -13.58 -15.21
N ARG A 466 -8.37 -14.57 -15.71
CA ARG A 466 -9.84 -14.60 -15.55
C ARG A 466 -10.22 -14.51 -14.06
N SER A 467 -9.53 -15.23 -13.20
CA SER A 467 -9.79 -15.25 -11.76
C SER A 467 -9.41 -13.94 -11.08
N VAL A 468 -8.23 -13.38 -11.41
CA VAL A 468 -7.76 -12.09 -10.86
C VAL A 468 -8.66 -10.93 -11.30
N VAL A 469 -9.02 -10.87 -12.59
CA VAL A 469 -9.92 -9.84 -13.13
C VAL A 469 -11.31 -9.93 -12.50
N LYS A 470 -11.85 -11.15 -12.36
CA LYS A 470 -13.13 -11.37 -11.70
C LYS A 470 -13.12 -10.87 -10.25
N ALA A 471 -12.11 -11.25 -9.47
CA ALA A 471 -11.97 -10.79 -8.09
C ALA A 471 -11.87 -9.26 -7.99
N THR A 472 -11.07 -8.63 -8.86
CA THR A 472 -10.92 -7.17 -8.90
C THR A 472 -12.26 -6.47 -9.19
N ARG A 473 -13.07 -7.01 -10.11
CA ARG A 473 -14.41 -6.47 -10.42
C ARG A 473 -15.42 -6.66 -9.28
N GLU A 474 -15.30 -7.76 -8.54
CA GLU A 474 -16.12 -8.01 -7.35
C GLU A 474 -15.79 -7.00 -6.24
N ASP A 475 -14.51 -6.64 -6.09
CA ASP A 475 -14.05 -5.63 -5.12
C ASP A 475 -14.42 -4.19 -5.54
N ASP A 476 -14.33 -3.85 -6.83
CA ASP A 476 -14.72 -2.55 -7.37
C ASP A 476 -15.40 -2.65 -8.75
N PRO A 477 -16.74 -2.57 -8.82
CA PRO A 477 -17.47 -2.57 -10.08
C PRO A 477 -17.52 -1.18 -10.76
N THR A 478 -16.95 -0.14 -10.15
CA THR A 478 -17.10 1.26 -10.62
C THR A 478 -16.04 1.69 -11.63
N ARG A 479 -15.06 0.82 -11.92
CA ARG A 479 -13.93 1.11 -12.81
C ARG A 479 -13.64 -0.10 -13.73
N PRO A 480 -13.17 0.14 -14.97
CA PRO A 480 -12.68 -0.93 -15.81
C PRO A 480 -11.41 -1.56 -15.22
N VAL A 481 -11.18 -2.81 -15.62
CA VAL A 481 -9.97 -3.57 -15.31
C VAL A 481 -9.21 -3.81 -16.62
N THR A 482 -7.88 -3.75 -16.59
CA THR A 482 -7.00 -3.96 -17.74
C THR A 482 -5.77 -4.78 -17.37
N CYS A 483 -5.00 -5.19 -18.37
CA CYS A 483 -3.66 -5.75 -18.25
C CYS A 483 -2.85 -5.24 -19.45
N VAL A 484 -1.60 -4.86 -19.21
CA VAL A 484 -0.69 -4.36 -20.26
C VAL A 484 -0.03 -5.55 -20.93
N LEU A 485 -0.11 -5.67 -22.25
CA LEU A 485 0.37 -6.83 -23.01
C LEU A 485 1.44 -6.41 -24.04
N ASN A 486 2.47 -7.24 -24.21
CA ASN A 486 3.52 -7.10 -25.24
C ASN A 486 3.58 -8.29 -26.22
N ARG A 487 2.60 -9.20 -26.15
CA ARG A 487 2.47 -10.35 -27.05
C ARG A 487 1.08 -10.36 -27.66
N GLY A 488 0.99 -10.78 -28.92
CA GLY A 488 -0.30 -11.00 -29.59
C GLY A 488 -1.15 -11.98 -28.78
N PRO A 489 -2.44 -11.70 -28.58
CA PRO A 489 -3.28 -12.52 -27.72
C PRO A 489 -3.44 -13.93 -28.32
N ILE A 490 -3.12 -14.97 -27.55
CA ILE A 490 -4.18 -15.97 -27.33
C ILE A 490 -5.16 -15.19 -26.48
N GLU A 491 -6.42 -15.04 -26.89
CA GLU A 491 -7.44 -14.30 -26.15
C GLU A 491 -7.36 -14.64 -24.67
N LEU A 492 -6.62 -13.84 -23.89
CA LEU A 492 -6.77 -13.89 -22.46
C LEU A 492 -8.25 -13.57 -22.27
N ALA A 493 -8.92 -14.29 -21.37
CA ALA A 493 -10.31 -14.03 -20.95
C ALA A 493 -10.59 -12.60 -20.44
N VAL A 494 -9.63 -11.69 -20.61
CA VAL A 494 -9.80 -10.25 -20.75
C VAL A 494 -10.72 -9.92 -21.97
N GLY A 495 -10.95 -10.82 -22.92
CA GLY A 495 -11.85 -10.64 -24.07
C GLY A 495 -13.38 -10.68 -23.79
N ASP A 496 -13.84 -10.55 -22.54
CA ASP A 496 -15.25 -10.18 -22.29
C ASP A 496 -15.44 -8.73 -22.81
N PRO A 497 -16.53 -8.34 -23.53
CA PRO A 497 -16.78 -7.00 -24.12
C PRO A 497 -16.62 -5.77 -23.21
N VAL A 498 -16.19 -5.95 -21.97
CA VAL A 498 -16.07 -4.98 -20.87
C VAL A 498 -14.63 -4.89 -20.32
N THR A 499 -13.64 -5.64 -20.86
CA THR A 499 -12.22 -5.55 -20.45
C THR A 499 -11.35 -5.09 -21.62
N TYR A 500 -10.53 -4.06 -21.38
CA TYR A 500 -9.59 -3.56 -22.37
C TYR A 500 -8.23 -4.22 -22.21
N SER A 501 -7.64 -4.68 -23.31
CA SER A 501 -6.19 -4.85 -23.40
C SER A 501 -5.58 -3.49 -23.71
N LEU A 502 -4.71 -2.97 -22.84
CA LEU A 502 -3.82 -1.90 -23.25
C LEU A 502 -2.65 -2.54 -24.02
N ALA A 503 -2.73 -2.50 -25.34
CA ALA A 503 -1.56 -2.70 -26.18
C ALA A 503 -0.72 -1.42 -26.12
N LEU A 504 0.51 -1.53 -25.61
CA LEU A 504 1.53 -0.51 -25.84
C LEU A 504 1.99 -0.68 -27.30
N TYR A 505 1.80 0.35 -28.12
CA TYR A 505 2.50 0.49 -29.39
C TYR A 505 3.74 1.34 -29.19
#